data_AF-A0A957LEU0-F1
#
_entry.id   AF-A0A957LEU0-F1
#
_cell.length_a   1.000
_cell.length_b   1.000
_cell.length_c   1.000
_cell.angle_alpha   90.00
_cell.angle_beta   90.00
_cell.angle_gamma   90.00
#
_symmetry.space_group_name_H-M   'P 1'
#
loop_
_entity.id
_entity.type
_entity.pdbx_description
1 polymer ?
#
loop_
_entity_poly.entity_id
_entity_poly.type
_entity_poly.pdbx_seq_one_letter_code
_entity_poly.pdbx_strand_id
1 'polypeptide(L)'
;KLASRGVATTELDTLQTVMADVNGVYQALDPADRRVIHCDLWHDNIKLYHGRLCPFDFEDTVWGYRLHDIAMAMLDLLETVGRERYQPLLAAFQQGYEQYLAWPAGEMEALQCGRLLWKANYLANIDLDYLQSKWPIYLQSFRHFLEYREVQLPHTFE
;
A
#
# COMPACT_ATOMS: atom_id res chain seq x y z
N LYS A 1 -7.11 -4.00 -20.95
CA LYS A 1 -7.85 -5.25 -21.24
C LYS A 1 -9.02 -5.53 -20.28
N LEU A 2 -9.39 -4.61 -19.36
CA LEU A 2 -10.53 -4.78 -18.44
C LEU A 2 -11.84 -4.12 -18.95
N ALA A 3 -11.77 -3.24 -19.96
CA ALA A 3 -12.93 -2.47 -20.43
C ALA A 3 -13.91 -3.24 -21.34
N SER A 4 -13.63 -4.48 -21.73
CA SER A 4 -14.44 -5.21 -22.72
C SER A 4 -15.30 -6.34 -22.16
N ARG A 5 -15.37 -6.53 -20.83
CA ARG A 5 -16.14 -7.63 -20.22
C ARG A 5 -16.80 -7.23 -18.91
N GLY A 6 -18.03 -6.73 -18.98
CA GLY A 6 -19.06 -6.91 -17.95
C GLY A 6 -18.82 -6.34 -16.54
N VAL A 7 -17.81 -5.50 -16.32
CA VAL A 7 -17.70 -4.73 -15.07
C VAL A 7 -18.94 -3.82 -15.01
N ALA A 8 -19.83 -4.03 -14.05
CA ALA A 8 -20.96 -3.13 -13.85
C ALA A 8 -20.40 -1.70 -13.71
N THR A 9 -20.99 -0.72 -14.40
CA THR A 9 -20.45 0.65 -14.52
C THR A 9 -19.93 1.20 -13.18
N THR A 10 -20.60 0.86 -12.07
CA THR A 10 -20.25 1.24 -10.70
C THR A 10 -18.93 0.69 -10.15
N GLU A 11 -18.46 -0.49 -10.57
CA GLU A 11 -17.16 -1.04 -10.10
C GLU A 11 -15.99 -0.40 -10.86
N LEU A 12 -16.14 -0.19 -12.17
CA LEU A 12 -15.14 0.51 -12.97
C LEU A 12 -14.98 1.95 -12.47
N ASP A 13 -16.10 2.62 -12.19
CA ASP A 13 -16.11 3.96 -11.60
C ASP A 13 -15.35 3.96 -10.26
N THR A 14 -15.58 2.95 -9.40
CA THR A 14 -14.86 2.81 -8.12
C THR A 14 -13.34 2.76 -8.35
N LEU A 15 -12.85 1.92 -9.28
CA LEU A 15 -11.41 1.81 -9.55
C LEU A 15 -10.83 3.10 -10.13
N GLN A 16 -11.57 3.76 -11.02
CA GLN A 16 -11.15 5.03 -11.60
C GLN A 16 -11.06 6.13 -10.54
N THR A 17 -12.01 6.19 -9.61
CA THR A 17 -11.97 7.14 -8.49
C THR A 17 -10.78 6.87 -7.57
N VAL A 18 -10.56 5.61 -7.15
CA VAL A 18 -9.38 5.28 -6.31
C VAL A 18 -8.09 5.62 -7.04
N MET A 19 -7.96 5.27 -8.32
CA MET A 19 -6.78 5.59 -9.11
C MET A 19 -6.56 7.09 -9.25
N ALA A 20 -7.63 7.88 -9.44
CA ALA A 20 -7.55 9.34 -9.47
C ALA A 20 -7.09 9.91 -8.13
N ASP A 21 -7.62 9.41 -7.01
CA ASP A 21 -7.22 9.82 -5.65
C ASP A 21 -5.74 9.52 -5.38
N VAL A 22 -5.29 8.30 -5.70
CA VAL A 22 -3.88 7.89 -5.55
C VAL A 22 -2.97 8.81 -6.37
N ASN A 23 -3.35 9.08 -7.62
CA ASN A 23 -2.60 10.01 -8.49
C ASN A 23 -2.59 11.44 -7.93
N GLY A 24 -3.71 11.89 -7.37
CA GLY A 24 -3.80 13.20 -6.71
C GLY A 24 -2.85 13.31 -5.52
N VAL A 25 -2.76 12.25 -4.70
CA VAL A 25 -1.79 12.20 -3.59
C VAL A 25 -0.35 12.28 -4.11
N TYR A 26 0.02 11.47 -5.11
CA TYR A 26 1.36 11.58 -5.71
C TYR A 26 1.68 12.96 -6.27
N GLN A 27 0.70 13.66 -6.85
CA GLN A 27 0.86 15.03 -7.35
C GLN A 27 1.01 16.07 -6.23
N ALA A 28 0.41 15.83 -5.07
CA ALA A 28 0.46 16.72 -3.91
C ALA A 28 1.73 16.54 -3.06
N LEU A 29 2.43 15.41 -3.18
CA LEU A 29 3.68 15.17 -2.45
C LEU A 29 4.77 16.15 -2.89
N ASP A 30 5.50 16.71 -1.92
CA ASP A 30 6.60 17.64 -2.14
C ASP A 30 7.67 17.01 -3.05
N PRO A 31 7.88 17.55 -4.27
CA PRO A 31 8.89 17.03 -5.20
C PRO A 31 10.30 17.02 -4.61
N ALA A 32 10.61 17.89 -3.64
CA ALA A 32 11.89 17.91 -2.95
C ALA A 32 12.12 16.68 -2.05
N ASP A 33 11.06 15.93 -1.72
CA ASP A 33 11.17 14.70 -0.94
C ASP A 33 11.65 13.49 -1.76
N ARG A 34 11.65 13.60 -3.10
CA ARG A 34 12.01 12.49 -3.99
C ARG A 34 13.44 12.04 -3.78
N ARG A 35 13.63 10.72 -3.73
CA ARG A 35 14.92 10.05 -3.54
C ARG A 35 14.84 8.60 -4.01
N VAL A 36 15.97 7.91 -4.01
CA VAL A 36 15.97 6.46 -4.16
C VAL A 36 15.29 5.85 -2.93
N ILE A 37 14.25 5.04 -3.16
CA ILE A 37 13.53 4.27 -2.14
C ILE A 37 13.62 2.78 -2.45
N HIS A 38 13.36 1.92 -1.46
CA HIS A 38 13.41 0.47 -1.65
C HIS A 38 12.27 -0.03 -2.56
N CYS A 39 11.08 0.56 -2.45
CA CYS A 39 9.87 0.25 -3.24
C CYS A 39 9.27 -1.15 -3.05
N ASP A 40 9.93 -1.99 -2.25
CA ASP A 40 9.44 -3.28 -1.78
C ASP A 40 9.94 -3.53 -0.35
N LEU A 41 9.90 -2.48 0.48
CA LEU A 41 10.25 -2.60 1.89
C LEU A 41 9.12 -3.27 2.65
N TRP A 42 9.44 -4.37 3.34
CA TRP A 42 8.57 -5.06 4.29
C TRP A 42 9.42 -5.79 5.33
N HIS A 43 8.78 -6.33 6.37
CA HIS A 43 9.51 -6.81 7.54
C HIS A 43 10.42 -8.01 7.24
N ASP A 44 10.08 -8.86 6.27
CA ASP A 44 10.95 -9.98 5.87
C ASP A 44 12.19 -9.54 5.06
N ASN A 45 12.14 -8.38 4.40
CA ASN A 45 13.28 -7.73 3.74
C ASN A 45 14.21 -6.99 4.71
N ILE A 46 14.00 -7.14 6.02
CA ILE A 46 14.86 -6.58 7.08
C ILE A 46 15.32 -7.71 8.00
N LYS A 47 16.63 -7.95 8.09
CA LYS A 47 17.18 -8.89 9.08
C LYS A 47 17.73 -8.15 10.30
N LEU A 48 17.69 -8.80 11.47
CA LEU A 48 18.33 -8.30 12.67
C LEU A 48 19.66 -9.05 12.88
N TYR A 49 20.78 -8.31 12.87
CA TYR A 49 22.10 -8.87 13.11
C TYR A 49 22.81 -8.09 14.23
N HIS A 50 23.06 -8.76 15.36
CA HIS A 50 23.63 -8.15 16.58
C HIS A 50 22.97 -6.82 16.99
N GLY A 51 21.64 -6.79 17.00
CA GLY A 51 20.86 -5.60 17.38
C GLY A 51 20.81 -4.50 16.33
N ARG A 52 21.29 -4.75 15.10
CA ARG A 52 21.22 -3.80 13.98
C ARG A 52 20.26 -4.30 12.90
N LEU A 53 19.44 -3.39 12.37
CA LEU A 53 18.60 -3.67 11.22
C LEU A 53 19.46 -3.67 9.95
N CYS A 54 19.30 -4.71 9.14
CA CYS A 54 20.01 -4.94 7.90
C CYS A 54 18.98 -5.13 6.79
N PRO A 55 18.55 -4.05 6.11
CA PRO A 55 17.71 -4.16 4.92
C PRO A 55 18.50 -4.83 3.78
N PHE A 56 17.82 -5.62 2.98
CA PHE A 56 18.37 -6.29 1.79
C PHE A 56 17.28 -6.35 0.70
N ASP A 57 17.63 -6.88 -0.47
CA ASP A 57 16.71 -7.04 -1.61
C ASP A 57 16.35 -5.74 -2.36
N PHE A 58 17.37 -4.98 -2.77
CA PHE A 58 17.23 -3.66 -3.41
C PHE A 58 16.96 -3.70 -4.93
N GLU A 59 16.47 -4.81 -5.48
CA GLU A 59 16.30 -4.96 -6.93
C GLU A 59 15.18 -4.08 -7.51
N ASP A 60 14.17 -3.77 -6.70
CA ASP A 60 13.03 -2.93 -7.08
C ASP A 60 13.19 -1.45 -6.73
N THR A 61 14.41 -0.98 -6.45
CA THR A 61 14.62 0.42 -6.07
C THR A 61 14.16 1.40 -7.16
N VAL A 62 13.43 2.44 -6.76
CA VAL A 62 12.92 3.48 -7.67
C VAL A 62 13.24 4.88 -7.18
N TRP A 63 13.16 5.86 -8.10
CA TRP A 63 13.10 7.27 -7.74
C TRP A 63 11.68 7.63 -7.28
N GLY A 64 11.46 7.62 -5.96
CA GLY A 64 10.14 7.74 -5.35
C GLY A 64 10.14 8.64 -4.11
N TYR A 65 9.09 8.53 -3.30
CA TYR A 65 8.86 9.36 -2.11
C TYR A 65 8.99 8.51 -0.84
N ARG A 66 9.44 9.10 0.27
CA ARG A 66 9.60 8.33 1.53
C ARG A 66 8.26 7.78 2.03
N LEU A 67 7.19 8.57 1.91
CA LEU A 67 5.85 8.14 2.29
C LEU A 67 5.40 6.90 1.49
N HIS A 68 5.81 6.76 0.23
CA HIS A 68 5.49 5.59 -0.57
C HIS A 68 6.15 4.32 0.00
N ASP A 69 7.45 4.39 0.32
CA ASP A 69 8.20 3.26 0.89
C ASP A 69 7.62 2.84 2.26
N ILE A 70 7.29 3.82 3.09
CA ILE A 70 6.64 3.61 4.39
C ILE A 70 5.25 3.00 4.20
N ALA A 71 4.44 3.51 3.27
CA ALA A 71 3.10 3.00 3.01
C ALA A 71 3.13 1.50 2.65
N MET A 72 4.09 1.06 1.83
CA MET A 72 4.25 -0.35 1.47
C MET A 72 4.57 -1.20 2.69
N ALA A 73 5.58 -0.80 3.47
CA ALA A 73 5.98 -1.51 4.68
C ALA A 73 4.87 -1.58 5.71
N MET A 74 4.11 -0.50 5.89
CA MET A 74 3.03 -0.44 6.87
C MET A 74 1.79 -1.22 6.42
N LEU A 75 1.50 -1.31 5.11
CA LEU A 75 0.43 -2.16 4.60
C LEU A 75 0.73 -3.64 4.89
N ASP A 76 1.96 -4.06 4.60
CA ASP A 76 2.42 -5.42 4.86
C ASP A 76 2.43 -5.75 6.37
N LEU A 77 2.87 -4.80 7.19
CA LEU A 77 2.81 -4.94 8.64
C LEU A 77 1.36 -5.12 9.11
N LEU A 78 0.43 -4.31 8.61
CA LEU A 78 -1.01 -4.42 8.91
C LEU A 78 -1.57 -5.80 8.51
N GLU A 79 -1.19 -6.31 7.33
CA GLU A 79 -1.56 -7.65 6.85
C GLU A 79 -1.06 -8.75 7.78
N THR A 80 0.15 -8.58 8.32
CA THR A 80 0.82 -9.57 9.16
C THR A 80 0.30 -9.60 10.60
N VAL A 81 0.10 -8.42 11.20
CA VAL A 81 -0.17 -8.30 12.65
C VAL A 81 -1.63 -8.01 12.98
N GLY A 82 -2.44 -7.66 11.97
CA GLY A 82 -3.82 -7.24 12.13
C GLY A 82 -3.99 -5.86 12.78
N ARG A 83 -5.22 -5.32 12.74
CA ARG A 83 -5.53 -3.96 13.19
C ARG A 83 -5.19 -3.70 14.67
N GLU A 84 -5.43 -4.67 15.55
CA GLU A 84 -5.23 -4.50 16.99
C GLU A 84 -3.77 -4.23 17.36
N ARG A 85 -2.83 -4.92 16.71
CA ARG A 85 -1.40 -4.78 16.98
C ARG A 85 -0.73 -3.72 16.10
N TYR A 86 -1.35 -3.35 14.98
CA TYR A 86 -0.77 -2.43 14.02
C TYR A 86 -0.55 -1.04 14.61
N GLN A 87 -1.55 -0.47 15.28
CA GLN A 87 -1.49 0.91 15.80
C GLN A 87 -0.29 1.18 16.73
N PRO A 88 -0.03 0.38 17.78
CA PRO A 88 1.14 0.61 18.62
C PRO A 88 2.47 0.38 17.88
N LEU A 89 2.51 -0.49 16.86
CA LEU A 89 3.71 -0.72 16.06
C LEU A 89 3.99 0.43 15.08
N LEU A 90 2.96 0.99 14.44
CA LEU A 90 3.07 2.19 13.61
C LEU A 90 3.60 3.37 14.45
N ALA A 91 3.06 3.57 15.65
CA ALA A 91 3.53 4.61 16.56
C ALA A 91 5.01 4.44 16.94
N ALA A 92 5.44 3.20 17.23
CA ALA A 92 6.84 2.90 17.52
C ALA A 92 7.76 3.11 16.30
N PHE A 93 7.29 2.72 15.10
CA PHE A 93 8.01 2.98 13.85
C PHE A 93 8.18 4.48 13.61
N GLN A 94 7.11 5.26 13.71
CA GLN A 94 7.15 6.72 13.55
C GLN A 94 8.10 7.35 14.56
N GLN A 95 8.01 6.99 15.84
CA GLN A 95 8.91 7.51 16.87
C GLN A 95 10.38 7.22 16.56
N GLY A 96 10.71 6.02 16.08
CA GLY A 96 12.08 5.66 15.69
C GLY A 96 12.54 6.41 14.44
N TYR A 97 11.68 6.55 13.44
CA TYR A 97 11.97 7.26 12.20
C TYR A 97 12.23 8.76 12.44
N GLU A 98 11.42 9.39 13.28
CA GLU A 98 11.50 10.82 13.63
C GLU A 98 12.77 11.21 14.40
N GLN A 99 13.54 10.24 14.91
CA GLN A 99 14.87 10.50 15.47
C GLN A 99 15.89 10.92 14.41
N TYR A 100 15.65 10.58 13.14
CA TYR A 100 16.59 10.82 12.04
C TYR A 100 16.03 11.76 10.98
N LEU A 101 14.72 11.68 10.70
CA LEU A 101 14.07 12.46 9.66
C LEU A 101 12.65 12.84 10.07
N ALA A 102 12.21 14.05 9.72
CA ALA A 102 10.81 14.42 9.88
C ALA A 102 9.88 13.43 9.16
N TRP A 103 8.78 13.07 9.82
CA TRP A 103 7.73 12.25 9.23
C TRP A 103 7.22 12.88 7.93
N PRO A 104 7.17 12.15 6.81
CA PRO A 104 6.77 12.72 5.55
C PRO A 104 5.28 13.09 5.57
N ALA A 105 4.97 14.29 5.07
CA ALA A 105 3.59 14.72 4.89
C ALA A 105 2.90 13.97 3.76
N GLY A 106 1.57 13.87 3.82
CA GLY A 106 0.72 13.24 2.82
C GLY A 106 -0.21 12.20 3.43
N GLU A 107 -0.94 11.49 2.57
CA GLU A 107 -1.93 10.50 2.98
C GLU A 107 -1.42 9.08 2.69
N MET A 108 -0.99 8.39 3.75
CA MET A 108 -0.39 7.06 3.64
C MET A 108 -1.38 6.03 3.13
N GLU A 109 -2.62 6.08 3.62
CA GLU A 109 -3.71 5.15 3.33
C GLU A 109 -4.08 5.15 1.85
N ALA A 110 -3.98 6.30 1.17
CA ALA A 110 -4.15 6.37 -0.27
C ALA A 110 -3.05 5.59 -1.00
N LEU A 111 -1.78 5.77 -0.62
CA LEU A 111 -0.67 5.03 -1.23
C LEU A 111 -0.77 3.52 -0.95
N GLN A 112 -1.23 3.13 0.23
CA GLN A 112 -1.56 1.74 0.57
C GLN A 112 -2.67 1.19 -0.33
N CYS A 113 -3.73 1.95 -0.59
CA CYS A 113 -4.77 1.57 -1.56
C CYS A 113 -4.21 1.47 -2.99
N GLY A 114 -3.24 2.31 -3.35
CA GLY A 114 -2.48 2.18 -4.59
C GLY A 114 -1.79 0.81 -4.72
N ARG A 115 -1.19 0.29 -3.63
CA ARG A 115 -0.60 -1.06 -3.62
C ARG A 115 -1.66 -2.15 -3.71
N LEU A 116 -2.83 -1.98 -3.09
CA LEU A 116 -3.94 -2.93 -3.27
C LEU A 116 -4.45 -2.97 -4.72
N LEU A 117 -4.54 -1.82 -5.40
CA LEU A 117 -4.83 -1.75 -6.83
C LEU A 117 -3.74 -2.46 -7.66
N TRP A 118 -2.47 -2.27 -7.32
CA TRP A 118 -1.36 -2.97 -7.96
C TRP A 118 -1.45 -4.49 -7.76
N LYS A 119 -1.73 -4.97 -6.53
CA LYS A 119 -1.93 -6.39 -6.21
C LYS A 119 -3.10 -6.97 -7.02
N ALA A 120 -4.23 -6.27 -7.09
CA ALA A 120 -5.37 -6.69 -7.89
C ALA A 120 -5.02 -6.79 -9.39
N ASN A 121 -4.28 -5.80 -9.93
CA ASN A 121 -3.82 -5.84 -11.31
C ASN A 121 -2.82 -6.99 -11.54
N TYR A 122 -1.90 -7.24 -10.61
CA TYR A 122 -0.98 -8.37 -10.67
C TYR A 122 -1.75 -9.70 -10.75
N LEU A 123 -2.70 -9.94 -9.83
CA LEU A 123 -3.56 -11.12 -9.84
C LEU A 123 -4.36 -11.24 -11.15
N ALA A 124 -4.88 -10.15 -11.70
CA ALA A 124 -5.57 -10.16 -12.99
C ALA A 124 -4.70 -10.69 -14.15
N ASN A 125 -3.38 -10.55 -14.04
CA ASN A 125 -2.43 -11.01 -15.05
C ASN A 125 -1.95 -12.46 -14.81
N ILE A 126 -1.89 -12.93 -13.55
CA ILE A 126 -1.32 -14.23 -13.21
C ILE A 126 -2.36 -15.32 -12.88
N ASP A 127 -3.49 -14.95 -12.27
CA ASP A 127 -4.56 -15.86 -11.86
C ASP A 127 -5.90 -15.10 -11.80
N LEU A 128 -6.52 -14.96 -12.96
CA LEU A 128 -7.77 -14.21 -13.11
C LEU A 128 -8.94 -14.85 -12.36
N ASP A 129 -8.99 -16.18 -12.30
CA ASP A 129 -10.08 -16.90 -11.62
C ASP A 129 -9.97 -16.70 -10.10
N TYR A 130 -8.75 -16.74 -9.55
CA TYR A 130 -8.52 -16.39 -8.15
C TYR A 130 -8.92 -14.95 -7.87
N LEU A 131 -8.52 -13.99 -8.71
CA LEU A 131 -8.96 -12.59 -8.55
C LEU A 131 -10.49 -12.48 -8.57
N GLN A 132 -11.17 -13.12 -9.52
CA GLN A 132 -12.64 -13.09 -9.60
C GLN A 132 -13.28 -13.60 -8.31
N SER A 133 -12.71 -14.65 -7.70
CA SER A 133 -13.19 -15.18 -6.42
C SER A 133 -13.04 -14.19 -5.24
N LYS A 134 -12.00 -13.35 -5.27
CA LYS A 134 -11.71 -12.34 -4.23
C LYS A 134 -12.23 -10.94 -4.57
N TRP A 135 -12.69 -10.71 -5.80
CA TRP A 135 -13.05 -9.39 -6.30
C TRP A 135 -14.06 -8.63 -5.44
N PRO A 136 -15.14 -9.25 -4.92
CA PRO A 136 -16.07 -8.56 -4.04
C PRO A 136 -15.41 -7.95 -2.79
N ILE A 137 -14.38 -8.63 -2.26
CA ILE A 137 -13.65 -8.21 -1.05
C ILE A 137 -12.68 -7.06 -1.38
N TYR A 138 -11.99 -7.11 -2.52
CA TYR A 138 -11.20 -5.98 -3.02
C TYR A 138 -12.06 -4.74 -3.26
N LEU A 139 -13.21 -4.92 -3.92
CA LEU A 139 -14.13 -3.83 -4.20
C LEU A 139 -14.69 -3.20 -2.92
N GLN A 140 -15.01 -4.02 -1.91
CA GLN A 140 -15.39 -3.51 -0.58
C GLN A 140 -14.27 -2.70 0.06
N SER A 141 -13.03 -3.18 -0.02
CA SER A 141 -11.85 -2.48 0.52
C SER A 141 -11.66 -1.10 -0.12
N PHE A 142 -11.80 -1.02 -1.45
CA PHE A 142 -11.73 0.23 -2.19
C PHE A 142 -12.87 1.20 -1.83
N ARG A 143 -14.11 0.71 -1.73
CA ARG A 143 -15.26 1.53 -1.32
C ARG A 143 -15.09 2.06 0.11
N HIS A 144 -14.61 1.22 1.02
CA HIS A 144 -14.33 1.62 2.39
C HIS A 144 -13.28 2.74 2.43
N PHE A 145 -12.20 2.63 1.64
CA PHE A 145 -11.23 3.72 1.54
C PHE A 145 -11.84 5.02 1.00
N LEU A 146 -12.66 4.96 -0.06
CA LEU A 146 -13.29 6.16 -0.60
C LEU A 146 -14.23 6.84 0.41
N GLU A 147 -14.88 6.08 1.29
CA GLU A 147 -15.84 6.60 2.27
C GLU A 147 -15.16 7.07 3.57
N TYR A 148 -14.18 6.32 4.08
CA TYR A 148 -13.61 6.52 5.42
C TYR A 148 -12.16 7.02 5.41
N ARG A 149 -11.49 7.03 4.25
CA ARG A 149 -10.04 7.33 4.13
C ARG A 149 -9.14 6.39 4.93
N GLU A 150 -9.63 5.19 5.24
CA GLU A 150 -8.89 4.14 5.92
C GLU A 150 -8.75 2.92 5.00
N VAL A 151 -7.61 2.24 5.07
CA VAL A 151 -7.44 0.96 4.37
C VAL A 151 -8.14 -0.14 5.16
N GLN A 152 -9.08 -0.82 4.50
CA GLN A 152 -9.54 -2.14 4.91
C GLN A 152 -8.85 -3.19 4.06
N LEU A 153 -8.23 -4.17 4.72
CA LEU A 153 -7.53 -5.22 4.00
C LEU A 153 -8.50 -6.21 3.36
N PRO A 154 -8.23 -6.68 2.13
CA PRO A 154 -9.10 -7.62 1.46
C PRO A 154 -8.88 -9.05 1.98
N HIS A 155 -9.42 -9.37 3.15
CA HIS A 155 -9.25 -10.70 3.77
C HIS A 155 -10.54 -11.54 3.85
N THR A 156 -10.35 -12.85 3.65
CA THR A 156 -10.84 -13.89 4.57
C THR A 156 -9.57 -14.58 5.07
N PHE A 157 -9.33 -14.62 6.39
CA PHE A 157 -8.26 -15.46 6.93
C PHE A 157 -8.64 -16.93 6.65
N GLU A 158 -7.75 -17.67 6.01
CA GLU A 158 -7.67 -19.14 6.16
C GLU A 158 -6.44 -19.45 7.00
#